data_AF-K1R0F0-F1
#
_entry.id   AF-K1R0F0-F1
#
_cell.length_a   1.000
_cell.length_b   1.000
_cell.length_c   1.000
_cell.angle_alpha   90.00
_cell.angle_beta   90.00
_cell.angle_gamma   90.00
#
_symmetry.space_group_name_H-M   'P 1'
#
loop_
_entity.id
_entity.type
_entity.pdbx_description
1 polymer ?
#
loop_
_entity_poly.entity_id
_entity_poly.type
_entity_poly.pdbx_seq_one_letter_code
_entity_poly.pdbx_strand_id
1 'polypeptide(L)'
;MTDNAELIRKLQKAALQPLSLSTEPSEKESYIFGQFLGPLDTEATFDGGELISFQNNLTREGNTAWEANMNSRFSDYNSWLVLKSSSTRESLTLLLKYKSANRFQTTFVENSCEIGIEKTELGNQTQYKATTRNCGNNNVVRDTFSVGLTFTKTEKTENIITRYPGEAINENHLKYVDTYKVENEDTYYAIFKWPAMEKDGVTLDGLSFELWVNENDALISRIRIWRFNIV
;
A
#
# COMPACT_ATOMS: atom_id res chain seq x y z
N MET A 1 -13.97 -6.38 -31.80
CA MET A 1 -12.79 -5.58 -31.44
C MET A 1 -12.14 -6.32 -30.29
N THR A 2 -10.88 -6.71 -30.43
CA THR A 2 -10.12 -7.35 -29.36
C THR A 2 -9.68 -6.25 -28.40
N ASP A 3 -10.39 -6.12 -27.28
CA ASP A 3 -10.01 -5.23 -26.19
C ASP A 3 -8.71 -5.79 -25.59
N ASN A 4 -7.57 -5.25 -26.03
CA ASN A 4 -6.27 -5.66 -25.51
C ASN A 4 -6.06 -4.98 -24.15
N ALA A 5 -6.08 -5.77 -23.09
CA ALA A 5 -5.71 -5.30 -21.75
C ALA A 5 -4.26 -4.78 -21.75
N GLU A 6 -4.08 -3.56 -21.25
CA GLU A 6 -2.78 -2.97 -20.94
C GLU A 6 -2.30 -3.51 -19.59
N LEU A 7 -1.07 -4.03 -19.56
CA LEU A 7 -0.45 -4.50 -18.33
C LEU A 7 0.16 -3.34 -17.55
N ILE A 8 -0.50 -2.91 -16.48
CA ILE A 8 -0.01 -1.87 -15.57
C ILE A 8 1.07 -2.43 -14.64
N ARG A 9 0.85 -3.64 -14.12
CA ARG A 9 1.75 -4.34 -13.21
C ARG A 9 1.72 -5.83 -13.48
N LYS A 10 2.90 -6.43 -13.68
CA LYS A 10 3.08 -7.88 -13.76
C LYS A 10 2.65 -8.54 -12.45
N LEU A 11 2.02 -9.71 -12.53
CA LEU A 11 1.72 -10.53 -11.35
C LEU A 11 3.04 -11.01 -10.72
N GLN A 12 3.45 -10.36 -9.64
CA GLN A 12 4.68 -10.65 -8.91
C GLN A 12 4.60 -10.12 -7.47
N LYS A 13 5.52 -10.57 -6.61
CA LYS A 13 5.64 -10.09 -5.23
C LYS A 13 5.89 -8.58 -5.16
N ALA A 14 5.54 -7.97 -4.03
CA ALA A 14 5.96 -6.60 -3.77
C ALA A 14 7.50 -6.50 -3.75
N ALA A 15 8.04 -5.47 -4.41
CA ALA A 15 9.47 -5.23 -4.47
C ALA A 15 10.01 -4.68 -3.14
N LEU A 16 9.19 -3.87 -2.45
CA LEU A 16 9.50 -3.36 -1.12
C LEU A 16 9.12 -4.40 -0.06
N GLN A 17 10.07 -4.85 0.76
CA GLN A 17 9.83 -5.86 1.81
C GLN A 17 10.49 -5.43 3.12
N PRO A 18 9.77 -5.42 4.26
CA PRO A 18 10.40 -5.26 5.56
C PRO A 18 11.04 -6.59 5.98
N LEU A 19 12.25 -6.53 6.51
CA LEU A 19 12.97 -7.70 7.03
C LEU A 19 12.93 -7.71 8.56
N SER A 20 13.35 -6.60 9.16
CA SER A 20 13.30 -6.45 10.61
C SER A 20 13.26 -4.99 11.06
N LEU A 21 12.70 -4.77 12.24
CA LEU A 21 12.86 -3.56 13.03
C LEU A 21 13.42 -3.94 14.41
N SER A 22 14.30 -3.11 14.95
CA SER A 22 14.82 -3.24 16.32
C SER A 22 14.99 -1.87 16.97
N THR A 23 14.97 -1.83 18.30
CA THR A 23 15.21 -0.60 19.07
C THR A 23 16.46 -0.72 19.93
N GLU A 24 17.30 0.31 19.98
CA GLU A 24 18.37 0.42 20.97
C GLU A 24 17.94 1.28 22.17
N PRO A 25 18.39 0.94 23.40
CA PRO A 25 18.08 1.72 24.58
C PRO A 25 18.85 3.05 24.61
N SER A 26 18.13 4.15 24.79
CA SER A 26 18.69 5.41 25.29
C SER A 26 17.75 6.02 26.33
N GLU A 27 18.32 6.65 27.37
CA GLU A 27 17.57 7.22 28.49
C GLU A 27 16.67 8.42 28.10
N LYS A 28 16.83 8.95 26.87
CA LYS A 28 16.10 10.14 26.39
C LYS A 28 15.58 10.03 24.95
N GLU A 29 16.12 9.11 24.15
CA GLU A 29 15.80 8.95 22.73
C GLU A 29 15.55 7.47 22.43
N SER A 30 14.71 7.18 21.44
CA SER A 30 14.54 5.81 20.95
C SER A 30 15.06 5.72 19.53
N TYR A 31 16.19 5.04 19.39
CA TYR A 31 16.77 4.71 18.11
C TYR A 31 16.09 3.46 17.56
N ILE A 32 15.52 3.57 16.38
CA ILE A 32 14.90 2.48 15.64
C ILE A 32 15.80 2.17 14.45
N PHE A 33 16.16 0.90 14.32
CA PHE A 33 16.96 0.36 13.24
C PHE A 33 16.05 -0.51 12.39
N GLY A 34 16.07 -0.31 11.08
CA GLY A 34 15.26 -1.05 10.14
C GLY A 34 16.05 -1.63 9.00
N GLN A 35 15.70 -2.85 8.60
CA GLN A 35 16.26 -3.53 7.44
C GLN A 35 15.16 -3.86 6.45
N PHE A 36 15.41 -3.59 5.17
CA PHE A 36 14.42 -3.71 4.09
C PHE A 36 15.06 -4.27 2.82
N LEU A 37 14.24 -4.87 1.97
CA LEU A 37 14.56 -5.07 0.56
C LEU A 37 13.79 -4.06 -0.27
N GLY A 38 14.42 -3.58 -1.34
CA GLY A 38 13.77 -2.72 -2.30
C GLY A 38 14.63 -2.47 -3.55
N PRO A 39 14.06 -1.85 -4.59
CA PRO A 39 14.83 -1.36 -5.75
C PRO A 39 15.91 -0.34 -5.37
N LEU A 40 16.82 -0.03 -6.30
CA LEU A 40 17.87 0.98 -6.10
C LEU A 40 17.35 2.41 -5.93
N ASP A 41 16.16 2.70 -6.44
CA ASP A 41 15.50 4.00 -6.31
C ASP A 41 14.57 4.07 -5.09
N THR A 42 14.76 3.19 -4.09
CA THR A 42 13.97 3.23 -2.87
C THR A 42 14.31 4.49 -2.07
N GLU A 43 13.28 5.21 -1.67
CA GLU A 43 13.35 6.37 -0.78
C GLU A 43 12.60 6.08 0.51
N ALA A 44 13.04 6.67 1.62
CA ALA A 44 12.41 6.53 2.93
C ALA A 44 12.01 7.89 3.50
N THR A 45 10.82 7.96 4.08
CA THR A 45 10.34 9.11 4.86
C THR A 45 9.82 8.62 6.20
N PHE A 46 10.17 9.31 7.27
CA PHE A 46 9.72 9.00 8.62
C PHE A 46 9.06 10.23 9.25
N ASP A 47 7.81 10.10 9.69
CA ASP A 47 7.06 11.21 10.28
C ASP A 47 7.10 11.24 11.83
N GLY A 48 7.71 10.23 12.45
CA GLY A 48 7.84 10.10 13.90
C GLY A 48 9.06 10.80 14.51
N GLY A 49 9.80 11.58 13.71
CA GLY A 49 10.98 12.32 14.15
C GLY A 49 12.09 12.42 13.10
N GLU A 50 13.29 12.10 13.54
CA GLU A 50 14.55 11.98 12.79
C GLU A 50 14.66 10.76 11.86
N LEU A 51 14.73 10.89 10.53
CA LEU A 51 15.41 9.86 9.71
C LEU A 51 16.90 10.21 9.61
N ILE A 52 17.71 9.60 10.47
CA ILE A 52 19.15 9.91 10.59
C ILE A 52 19.91 9.44 9.35
N SER A 53 19.62 8.22 8.90
CA SER A 53 20.25 7.68 7.69
C SER A 53 19.35 6.67 7.01
N PHE A 54 19.43 6.62 5.67
CA PHE A 54 18.87 5.55 4.85
C PHE A 54 19.89 5.20 3.78
N GLN A 55 20.49 4.01 3.86
CA GLN A 55 21.63 3.63 3.03
C GLN A 55 21.47 2.21 2.51
N ASN A 56 22.01 1.95 1.32
CA ASN A 56 22.07 0.61 0.77
C ASN A 56 23.37 -0.09 1.20
N ASN A 57 23.27 -1.34 1.66
CA ASN A 57 24.42 -2.09 2.18
C ASN A 57 24.93 -3.14 1.18
N LEU A 58 24.02 -3.72 0.35
CA LEU A 58 24.39 -4.70 -0.67
C LEU A 58 23.30 -4.80 -1.76
N THR A 59 23.70 -4.98 -3.02
CA THR A 59 22.78 -5.26 -4.14
C THR A 59 22.98 -6.70 -4.61
N ARG A 60 21.92 -7.52 -4.64
CA ARG A 60 21.94 -8.85 -5.27
C ARG A 60 20.70 -9.05 -6.12
N GLU A 61 20.89 -9.46 -7.37
CA GLU A 61 19.83 -9.96 -8.26
C GLU A 61 18.54 -9.11 -8.28
N GLY A 62 18.69 -7.78 -8.38
CA GLY A 62 17.56 -6.85 -8.50
C GLY A 62 16.92 -6.40 -7.18
N ASN A 63 17.32 -6.96 -6.04
CA ASN A 63 16.92 -6.49 -4.72
C ASN A 63 18.12 -5.91 -3.96
N THR A 64 17.96 -4.69 -3.49
CA THR A 64 18.94 -3.96 -2.69
C THR A 64 18.53 -4.04 -1.22
N ALA A 65 19.47 -4.41 -0.36
CA ALA A 65 19.29 -4.35 1.08
C ALA A 65 19.48 -2.90 1.54
N TRP A 66 18.46 -2.37 2.22
CA TRP A 66 18.43 -1.02 2.76
C TRP A 66 18.40 -1.05 4.28
N GLU A 67 19.15 -0.13 4.88
CA GLU A 67 19.21 0.08 6.31
C GLU A 67 18.74 1.49 6.64
N ALA A 68 17.78 1.61 7.56
CA ALA A 68 17.29 2.87 8.08
C ALA A 68 17.65 3.01 9.56
N ASN A 69 18.23 4.16 9.92
CA ASN A 69 18.40 4.57 11.31
C ASN A 69 17.50 5.76 11.57
N MET A 70 16.64 5.64 12.57
CA MET A 70 15.64 6.65 12.90
C MET A 70 15.73 6.99 14.39
N ASN A 71 15.55 8.27 14.71
CA ASN A 71 15.36 8.73 16.07
C ASN A 71 13.92 9.19 16.24
N SER A 72 13.16 8.48 17.08
CA SER A 72 11.79 8.84 17.37
C SER A 72 11.73 9.90 18.47
N ARG A 73 11.04 11.01 18.17
CA ARG A 73 10.73 12.04 19.17
C ARG A 73 9.47 11.61 19.91
N PHE A 74 9.62 11.14 21.15
CA PHE A 74 8.50 10.60 21.92
C PHE A 74 7.31 11.55 22.05
N SER A 75 6.14 11.06 21.65
CA SER A 75 4.85 11.12 22.34
C SER A 75 4.03 9.92 21.82
N ASP A 76 3.01 9.43 22.53
CA ASP A 76 2.30 8.16 22.30
C ASP A 76 1.56 7.98 20.95
N TYR A 77 2.04 8.60 19.86
CA TYR A 77 1.43 8.59 18.55
C TYR A 77 1.97 7.48 17.65
N ASN A 78 1.03 6.95 16.87
CA ASN A 78 1.25 6.20 15.65
C ASN A 78 2.18 6.99 14.72
N SER A 79 3.40 6.49 14.52
CA SER A 79 4.35 7.03 13.54
C SER A 79 4.48 6.08 12.35
N TRP A 80 4.86 6.63 11.21
CA TRP A 80 4.80 5.99 9.92
C TRP A 80 6.20 6.06 9.31
N LEU A 81 6.78 4.90 9.06
CA LEU A 81 7.88 4.77 8.12
C LEU A 81 7.29 4.41 6.77
N VAL A 82 7.54 5.26 5.77
CA VAL A 82 7.08 5.01 4.40
C VAL A 82 8.30 4.83 3.51
N LEU A 83 8.36 3.68 2.85
CA LEU A 83 9.30 3.41 1.77
C LEU A 83 8.57 3.57 0.44
N LYS A 84 9.22 4.17 -0.56
CA LYS A 84 8.65 4.37 -1.90
C LYS A 84 9.66 3.99 -2.96
N SER A 85 9.20 3.43 -4.08
CA SER A 85 10.02 3.25 -5.28
C SER A 85 9.24 3.76 -6.49
N SER A 86 9.83 4.71 -7.22
CA SER A 86 9.25 5.29 -8.42
C SER A 86 9.21 4.31 -9.58
N SER A 87 10.24 3.47 -9.71
CA SER A 87 10.41 2.49 -10.79
C SER A 87 9.35 1.38 -10.73
N THR A 88 8.92 1.02 -9.52
CA THR A 88 7.89 0.00 -9.29
C THR A 88 6.51 0.58 -9.01
N ARG A 89 6.43 1.89 -8.74
CA ARG A 89 5.23 2.62 -8.28
C ARG A 89 4.65 2.06 -6.98
N GLU A 90 5.48 1.42 -6.18
CA GLU A 90 5.10 0.82 -4.91
C GLU A 90 5.44 1.74 -3.75
N SER A 91 4.62 1.67 -2.70
CA SER A 91 5.01 2.16 -1.38
C SER A 91 4.68 1.14 -0.30
N LEU A 92 5.57 1.02 0.68
CA LEU A 92 5.37 0.24 1.88
C LEU A 92 5.31 1.19 3.08
N THR A 93 4.18 1.18 3.77
CA THR A 93 3.97 1.93 5.00
C THR A 93 4.00 0.97 6.18
N LEU A 94 4.86 1.27 7.16
CA LEU A 94 4.94 0.57 8.43
C LEU A 94 4.40 1.49 9.51
N LEU A 95 3.31 1.07 10.15
CA LEU A 95 2.82 1.77 11.32
C LEU A 95 3.63 1.32 12.53
N LEU A 96 4.45 2.22 13.05
CA LEU A 96 5.27 2.00 14.23
C LEU A 96 4.44 2.32 15.48
N LYS A 97 4.33 1.33 16.37
CA LYS A 97 3.67 1.44 17.65
C LYS A 97 4.65 1.03 18.73
N TYR A 98 5.25 2.02 19.39
CA TYR A 98 6.21 1.77 20.45
C TYR A 98 5.53 1.86 21.83
N LYS A 99 5.84 0.91 22.71
CA LYS A 99 5.56 1.00 24.15
C LYS A 99 6.88 0.93 24.89
N SER A 100 7.25 2.00 25.58
CA SER A 100 8.58 2.28 26.14
C SER A 100 9.12 1.29 27.20
N ALA A 101 8.35 0.30 27.62
CA ALA A 101 8.72 -0.55 28.75
C ALA A 101 9.63 -1.74 28.40
N ASN A 102 9.74 -2.14 27.13
CA ASN A 102 10.40 -3.40 26.75
C ASN A 102 11.24 -3.23 25.48
N ARG A 103 12.44 -3.81 25.50
CA ARG A 103 13.32 -3.89 24.33
C ARG A 103 12.71 -4.86 23.33
N PHE A 104 12.46 -4.41 22.12
CA PHE A 104 11.75 -5.21 21.13
C PHE A 104 12.54 -5.36 19.84
N GLN A 105 12.41 -6.54 19.25
CA GLN A 105 12.75 -6.80 17.87
C GLN A 105 11.49 -7.35 17.20
N THR A 106 11.29 -6.98 15.94
CA THR A 106 10.27 -7.57 15.09
C THR A 106 10.96 -8.04 13.83
N THR A 107 10.94 -9.35 13.59
CA THR A 107 11.33 -9.94 12.31
C THR A 107 10.06 -10.21 11.52
N PHE A 108 10.06 -9.85 10.25
CA PHE A 108 8.90 -10.04 9.39
C PHE A 108 9.12 -11.25 8.50
N VAL A 109 8.06 -12.04 8.32
CA VAL A 109 8.03 -13.04 7.25
C VAL A 109 7.90 -12.30 5.92
N GLU A 110 8.68 -12.71 4.92
CA GLU A 110 8.59 -12.18 3.57
C GLU A 110 7.15 -12.31 3.06
N ASN A 111 6.61 -11.23 2.50
CA ASN A 111 5.27 -11.27 1.94
C ASN A 111 5.27 -12.06 0.62
N SER A 112 4.66 -13.24 0.64
CA SER A 112 4.54 -14.14 -0.52
C SER A 112 3.44 -13.75 -1.50
N CYS A 113 2.59 -12.79 -1.14
CA CYS A 113 1.47 -12.35 -1.97
C CYS A 113 1.97 -11.72 -3.27
N GLU A 114 1.48 -12.22 -4.39
CA GLU A 114 1.73 -11.68 -5.73
C GLU A 114 0.54 -10.83 -6.16
N ILE A 115 0.81 -9.65 -6.71
CA ILE A 115 -0.22 -8.72 -7.18
C ILE A 115 0.06 -8.36 -8.63
N GLY A 116 -0.93 -8.55 -9.50
CA GLY A 116 -0.93 -8.11 -10.89
C GLY A 116 -2.07 -7.12 -11.14
N ILE A 117 -1.86 -6.15 -12.02
CA ILE A 117 -2.84 -5.10 -12.33
C ILE A 117 -2.90 -4.89 -13.84
N GLU A 118 -4.10 -4.99 -14.39
CA GLU A 118 -4.40 -4.81 -15.80
C GLU A 118 -5.42 -3.68 -15.97
N LYS A 119 -5.32 -2.96 -17.08
CA LYS A 119 -6.24 -1.89 -17.47
C LYS A 119 -6.86 -2.26 -18.81
N THR A 120 -8.17 -2.11 -18.95
CA THR A 120 -8.89 -2.36 -20.21
C THR A 120 -9.78 -1.16 -20.50
N GLU A 121 -9.70 -0.65 -21.74
CA GLU A 121 -10.63 0.37 -22.22
C GLU A 121 -11.87 -0.32 -22.81
N LEU A 122 -13.05 0.04 -22.32
CA LEU A 122 -14.34 -0.55 -22.68
C LEU A 122 -15.26 0.57 -23.20
N GLY A 123 -14.97 1.04 -24.41
CA GLY A 123 -15.67 2.18 -25.01
C GLY A 123 -15.47 3.45 -24.19
N ASN A 124 -16.51 3.89 -23.46
CA ASN A 124 -16.47 5.10 -22.62
C ASN A 124 -16.16 4.81 -21.15
N GLN A 125 -15.70 3.60 -20.84
CA GLN A 125 -15.32 3.19 -19.49
C GLN A 125 -13.89 2.68 -19.48
N THR A 126 -13.23 2.83 -18.34
CA THR A 126 -11.95 2.16 -18.09
C THR A 126 -12.13 1.20 -16.94
N GLN A 127 -11.74 -0.05 -17.14
CA GLN A 127 -11.73 -1.08 -16.12
C GLN A 127 -10.29 -1.34 -15.67
N TYR A 128 -10.06 -1.30 -14.37
CA TYR A 128 -8.87 -1.86 -13.74
C TYR A 128 -9.23 -3.18 -13.08
N LYS A 129 -8.39 -4.19 -13.33
CA LYS A 129 -8.49 -5.51 -12.74
C LYS A 129 -7.23 -5.77 -11.94
N ALA A 130 -7.37 -6.05 -10.64
CA ALA A 130 -6.27 -6.56 -9.83
C ALA A 130 -6.49 -8.04 -9.56
N THR A 131 -5.41 -8.82 -9.68
CA THR A 131 -5.39 -10.24 -9.35
C THR A 131 -4.37 -10.47 -8.25
N THR A 132 -4.76 -11.18 -7.20
CA THR A 132 -3.87 -11.59 -6.11
C THR A 132 -3.65 -13.11 -6.13
N ARG A 133 -2.48 -13.56 -5.65
CA ARG A 133 -2.13 -15.00 -5.55
C ARG A 133 -1.15 -15.22 -4.41
N ASN A 134 -1.16 -16.41 -3.80
CA ASN A 134 -0.22 -16.82 -2.75
C ASN A 134 -0.22 -15.90 -1.51
N CYS A 135 -1.32 -15.19 -1.30
CA CYS A 135 -1.56 -14.39 -0.11
C CYS A 135 -2.03 -15.39 0.96
N GLY A 136 -1.17 -15.70 1.94
CA GLY A 136 -1.42 -16.72 2.97
C GLY A 136 -2.70 -16.45 3.80
N ASN A 137 -3.02 -17.37 4.73
CA ASN A 137 -4.30 -17.43 5.46
C ASN A 137 -4.87 -16.07 5.97
N ASN A 138 -5.76 -15.53 5.13
CA ASN A 138 -6.97 -14.69 5.22
C ASN A 138 -7.45 -13.99 6.51
N ASN A 139 -6.90 -14.19 7.72
CA ASN A 139 -7.42 -13.52 8.92
C ASN A 139 -6.69 -12.22 9.27
N VAL A 140 -5.59 -11.95 8.57
CA VAL A 140 -4.63 -10.89 8.91
C VAL A 140 -4.40 -9.94 7.74
N VAL A 141 -4.85 -10.35 6.55
CA VAL A 141 -4.62 -9.69 5.27
C VAL A 141 -5.93 -9.11 4.77
N ARG A 142 -5.94 -7.82 4.42
CA ARG A 142 -7.06 -7.16 3.75
C ARG A 142 -6.54 -6.47 2.49
N ASP A 143 -7.19 -6.71 1.37
CA ASP A 143 -6.82 -6.12 0.09
C ASP A 143 -7.98 -5.36 -0.56
N THR A 144 -7.66 -4.27 -1.23
CA THR A 144 -8.68 -3.34 -1.73
C THR A 144 -8.13 -2.41 -2.80
N PHE A 145 -8.94 -2.03 -3.78
CA PHE A 145 -8.77 -0.74 -4.44
C PHE A 145 -9.17 0.41 -3.53
N SER A 146 -8.33 1.43 -3.48
CA SER A 146 -8.63 2.75 -2.93
C SER A 146 -8.68 3.74 -4.09
N VAL A 147 -9.84 4.36 -4.28
CA VAL A 147 -10.12 5.33 -5.35
C VAL A 147 -10.42 6.69 -4.74
N GLY A 148 -9.59 7.68 -5.03
CA GLY A 148 -9.86 9.08 -4.69
C GLY A 148 -10.59 9.78 -5.84
N LEU A 149 -11.79 10.30 -5.59
CA LEU A 149 -12.52 11.15 -6.54
C LEU A 149 -12.56 12.59 -6.01
N THR A 150 -12.18 13.55 -6.84
CA THR A 150 -12.24 14.98 -6.52
C THR A 150 -13.42 15.62 -7.23
N PHE A 151 -14.30 16.26 -6.46
CA PHE A 151 -15.50 16.96 -6.94
C PHE A 151 -15.21 18.45 -7.09
N THR A 152 -14.98 18.91 -8.32
CA THR A 152 -14.56 20.30 -8.62
C THR A 152 -15.49 21.36 -8.06
N LYS A 153 -16.81 21.11 -8.04
CA LYS A 153 -17.80 22.09 -7.54
C LYS A 153 -17.70 22.35 -6.04
N THR A 154 -17.21 21.37 -5.28
CA THR A 154 -17.14 21.44 -3.81
C THR A 154 -15.71 21.39 -3.29
N GLU A 155 -14.72 21.23 -4.17
CA GLU A 155 -13.30 20.99 -3.83
C GLU A 155 -13.11 19.85 -2.81
N LYS A 156 -14.02 18.87 -2.85
CA LYS A 156 -14.03 17.75 -1.90
C LYS A 156 -13.43 16.53 -2.56
N THR A 157 -12.52 15.86 -1.87
CA THR A 157 -12.03 14.53 -2.25
C THR A 157 -12.72 13.47 -1.42
N GLU A 158 -13.25 12.45 -2.08
CA GLU A 158 -13.89 11.30 -1.44
C GLU A 158 -13.13 10.02 -1.78
N ASN A 159 -12.83 9.22 -0.76
CA ASN A 159 -12.11 7.96 -0.91
C ASN A 159 -13.09 6.79 -0.90
N ILE A 160 -13.05 5.98 -1.94
CA ILE A 160 -13.93 4.84 -2.17
C ILE A 160 -13.09 3.58 -2.06
N ILE A 161 -13.51 2.69 -1.17
CA ILE A 161 -12.83 1.42 -0.87
C ILE A 161 -13.61 0.30 -1.57
N THR A 162 -12.92 -0.76 -1.98
CA THR A 162 -13.54 -1.91 -2.64
C THR A 162 -14.56 -2.59 -1.75
N ARG A 163 -15.73 -2.86 -2.33
CA ARG A 163 -16.80 -3.62 -1.69
C ARG A 163 -16.53 -5.12 -1.75
N TYR A 164 -16.72 -5.81 -0.63
CA TYR A 164 -16.64 -7.27 -0.54
C TYR A 164 -17.98 -7.95 -0.86
N PRO A 165 -17.99 -9.23 -1.27
CA PRO A 165 -19.21 -10.00 -1.43
C PRO A 165 -20.09 -9.96 -0.17
N GLY A 166 -21.39 -9.70 -0.34
CA GLY A 166 -22.35 -9.58 0.77
C GLY A 166 -22.43 -8.21 1.44
N GLU A 167 -21.52 -7.27 1.15
CA GLU A 167 -21.63 -5.90 1.65
C GLU A 167 -22.69 -5.10 0.89
N ALA A 168 -23.39 -4.21 1.60
CA ALA A 168 -24.41 -3.34 1.04
C ALA A 168 -23.79 -2.40 -0.02
N ILE A 169 -24.54 -2.20 -1.10
CA ILE A 169 -24.14 -1.31 -2.18
C ILE A 169 -24.38 0.14 -1.73
N ASN A 170 -23.32 0.94 -1.69
CA ASN A 170 -23.44 2.39 -1.52
C ASN A 170 -23.63 3.04 -2.90
N GLU A 171 -24.85 3.43 -3.22
CA GLU A 171 -25.21 3.95 -4.55
C GLU A 171 -24.59 5.31 -4.87
N ASN A 172 -24.13 6.06 -3.86
CA ASN A 172 -23.69 7.45 -4.01
C ASN A 172 -22.58 7.63 -5.05
N HIS A 173 -21.71 6.63 -5.21
CA HIS A 173 -20.54 6.70 -6.09
C HIS A 173 -20.62 5.81 -7.32
N LEU A 174 -21.60 4.89 -7.38
CA LEU A 174 -21.77 3.96 -8.50
C LEU A 174 -22.01 4.64 -9.84
N LYS A 175 -22.47 5.89 -9.81
CA LYS A 175 -22.57 6.74 -11.01
C LYS A 175 -21.21 6.98 -11.67
N TYR A 176 -20.13 7.06 -10.88
CA TYR A 176 -18.78 7.42 -11.34
C TYR A 176 -17.84 6.24 -11.37
N VAL A 177 -17.86 5.41 -10.33
CA VAL A 177 -16.97 4.25 -10.20
C VAL A 177 -17.68 3.10 -9.50
N ASP A 178 -17.47 1.88 -9.98
CA ASP A 178 -17.89 0.65 -9.32
C ASP A 178 -16.65 -0.15 -8.90
N THR A 179 -16.49 -0.39 -7.60
CA THR A 179 -15.38 -1.15 -7.02
C THR A 179 -15.89 -2.38 -6.30
N TYR A 180 -15.43 -3.57 -6.69
CA TYR A 180 -15.87 -4.81 -6.04
C TYR A 180 -14.83 -5.93 -6.12
N LYS A 181 -14.84 -6.81 -5.11
CA LYS A 181 -14.18 -8.11 -5.14
C LYS A 181 -15.14 -9.17 -5.68
N VAL A 182 -14.65 -10.05 -6.55
CA VAL A 182 -15.42 -11.18 -7.06
C VAL A 182 -15.57 -12.26 -5.98
N GLU A 183 -16.77 -12.82 -5.86
CA GLU A 183 -17.05 -13.86 -4.90
C GLU A 183 -16.25 -15.14 -5.23
N ASN A 184 -15.58 -15.71 -4.22
CA ASN A 184 -14.73 -16.90 -4.35
C ASN A 184 -13.54 -16.77 -5.32
N GLU A 185 -13.15 -15.55 -5.68
CA GLU A 185 -11.98 -15.29 -6.52
C GLU A 185 -11.06 -14.25 -5.90
N ASP A 186 -9.76 -14.38 -6.18
CA ASP A 186 -8.72 -13.42 -5.81
C ASP A 186 -8.61 -12.31 -6.87
N THR A 187 -9.78 -11.77 -7.27
CA THR A 187 -9.90 -10.78 -8.33
C THR A 187 -10.76 -9.60 -7.88
N TYR A 188 -10.28 -8.40 -8.20
CA TYR A 188 -10.86 -7.13 -7.82
C TYR A 188 -11.04 -6.29 -9.07
N TYR A 189 -12.09 -5.47 -9.09
CA TYR A 189 -12.36 -4.53 -10.17
C TYR A 189 -12.56 -3.11 -9.64
N ALA A 190 -12.14 -2.14 -10.46
CA ALA A 190 -12.53 -0.74 -10.38
C ALA A 190 -12.92 -0.26 -11.79
N ILE A 191 -14.18 0.07 -12.01
CA ILE A 191 -14.73 0.44 -13.33
C ILE A 191 -15.15 1.90 -13.31
N PHE A 192 -14.43 2.74 -14.06
CA PHE A 192 -14.67 4.18 -14.16
C PHE A 192 -15.62 4.52 -15.31
N LYS A 193 -16.55 5.43 -15.04
CA LYS A 193 -17.56 5.92 -15.98
C LYS A 193 -17.26 7.38 -16.35
N TRP A 194 -16.27 7.58 -17.21
CA TRP A 194 -15.75 8.92 -17.55
C TRP A 194 -16.80 9.93 -18.02
N PRO A 195 -17.79 9.59 -18.88
CA PRO A 195 -18.79 10.57 -19.31
C PRO A 195 -19.62 11.14 -18.15
N ALA A 196 -19.90 10.33 -17.12
CA ALA A 196 -20.64 10.78 -15.96
C ALA A 196 -19.77 11.68 -15.06
N MET A 197 -18.49 11.32 -14.90
CA MET A 197 -17.52 12.10 -14.16
C MET A 197 -17.31 13.48 -14.81
N GLU A 198 -17.04 13.53 -16.11
CA GLU A 198 -16.86 14.77 -16.87
C GLU A 198 -18.08 15.69 -16.79
N LYS A 199 -19.29 15.12 -16.99
CA LYS A 199 -20.55 15.88 -16.94
C LYS A 199 -20.76 16.57 -15.58
N ASP A 200 -20.34 15.95 -14.49
CA ASP A 200 -20.57 16.46 -13.14
C ASP A 200 -19.36 17.21 -12.57
N GLY A 201 -18.24 17.27 -13.29
CA GLY A 201 -17.00 17.87 -12.83
C GLY A 201 -16.32 17.03 -11.74
N VAL A 202 -16.26 15.72 -11.91
CA VAL A 202 -15.54 14.79 -11.04
C VAL A 202 -14.28 14.34 -11.74
N THR A 203 -13.15 14.36 -11.04
CA THR A 203 -11.85 13.91 -11.55
C THR A 203 -11.30 12.78 -10.70
N LEU A 204 -10.47 11.94 -11.30
CA LEU A 204 -9.68 10.95 -10.57
C LEU A 204 -8.52 11.67 -9.87
N ASP A 205 -8.45 11.57 -8.55
CA ASP A 205 -7.36 12.11 -7.73
C ASP A 205 -6.22 11.10 -7.59
N GLY A 206 -6.59 9.83 -7.40
CA GLY A 206 -5.64 8.73 -7.33
C GLY A 206 -6.33 7.38 -7.35
N LEU A 207 -5.62 6.38 -7.88
CA LEU A 207 -6.06 4.99 -7.88
C LEU A 207 -4.91 4.11 -7.37
N SER A 208 -5.21 3.27 -6.38
CA SER A 208 -4.24 2.31 -5.89
C SER A 208 -4.89 0.99 -5.50
N PHE A 209 -4.12 -0.08 -5.60
CA PHE A 209 -4.42 -1.34 -4.92
C PHE A 209 -3.62 -1.38 -3.63
N GLU A 210 -4.27 -1.71 -2.52
CA GLU A 210 -3.65 -1.79 -1.20
C GLU A 210 -3.74 -3.21 -0.65
N LEU A 211 -2.65 -3.66 -0.04
CA LEU A 211 -2.56 -4.88 0.74
C LEU A 211 -2.15 -4.52 2.16
N TRP A 212 -3.09 -4.70 3.08
CA TRP A 212 -2.93 -4.47 4.51
C TRP A 212 -2.62 -5.79 5.20
N VAL A 213 -1.61 -5.80 6.05
CA VAL A 213 -1.27 -6.94 6.90
C VAL A 213 -1.17 -6.48 8.35
N ASN A 214 -1.94 -7.09 9.25
CA ASN A 214 -2.04 -6.71 10.66
C ASN A 214 -1.65 -7.84 11.63
N GLU A 215 -0.35 -8.05 11.85
CA GLU A 215 0.12 -9.13 12.73
C GLU A 215 0.07 -8.75 14.20
N ASN A 216 -0.63 -9.56 15.01
CA ASN A 216 -0.77 -9.31 16.45
C ASN A 216 0.54 -9.50 17.23
N ASP A 217 1.44 -10.36 16.75
CA ASP A 217 2.68 -10.73 17.45
C ASP A 217 3.85 -9.78 17.16
N ALA A 218 3.69 -8.86 16.20
CA ALA A 218 4.70 -7.85 15.93
C ALA A 218 4.68 -6.75 17.01
N LEU A 219 5.87 -6.43 17.53
CA LEU A 219 6.01 -5.60 18.75
C LEU A 219 6.32 -4.14 18.41
N ILE A 220 7.03 -3.87 17.31
CA ILE A 220 7.36 -2.52 16.85
C ILE A 220 6.37 -2.05 15.78
N SER A 221 5.99 -2.91 14.83
CA SER A 221 5.04 -2.56 13.77
C SER A 221 4.11 -3.72 13.45
N ARG A 222 2.82 -3.55 13.79
CA ARG A 222 1.78 -4.56 13.53
C ARG A 222 1.15 -4.41 12.16
N ILE A 223 0.93 -3.17 11.76
CA ILE A 223 0.22 -2.84 10.52
C ILE A 223 1.25 -2.46 9.46
N ARG A 224 1.18 -3.18 8.35
CA ARG A 224 1.98 -2.96 7.14
C ARG A 224 1.03 -2.78 5.98
N ILE A 225 1.25 -1.76 5.18
CA ILE A 225 0.38 -1.43 4.05
C ILE A 225 1.27 -1.31 2.82
N TRP A 226 1.13 -2.27 1.91
CA TRP A 226 1.66 -2.12 0.57
C TRP A 226 0.61 -1.41 -0.27
N ARG A 227 1.00 -0.33 -0.93
CA ARG A 227 0.19 0.40 -1.89
C ARG A 227 0.86 0.35 -3.25
N PHE A 228 0.14 -0.12 -4.25
CA PHE A 228 0.52 -0.16 -5.65
C PHE A 228 -0.17 1.01 -6.35
N ASN A 229 0.56 2.09 -6.59
CA ASN A 229 0.01 3.31 -7.20
C ASN A 229 -0.16 3.09 -8.71
N ILE A 230 -1.36 3.34 -9.21
CA ILE A 230 -1.73 3.07 -10.61
C ILE A 230 -1.77 4.37 -11.41
N VAL A 231 -2.52 5.35 -10.90
CA VAL A 231 -2.67 6.71 -11.44
C VAL A 231 -2.44 7.72 -10.32
#